data_AF-A0A8T0I1L6-F1
#
_entry.id   AF-A0A8T0I1L6-F1
#
_cell.length_a   1.000
_cell.length_b   1.000
_cell.length_c   1.000
_cell.angle_alpha   90.00
_cell.angle_beta   90.00
_cell.angle_gamma   90.00
#
_symmetry.space_group_name_H-M   'P 1'
#
loop_
_entity.id
_entity.type
_entity.pdbx_description
1 polymer ?
#
loop_
_entity_poly.entity_id
_entity_poly.type
_entity_poly.pdbx_seq_one_letter_code
_entity_poly.pdbx_strand_id
1 'polypeptide(L)'
;MAGVDSGAVQVNVPLSVGLIGPGLIGKALLNQFIDQVATLKKEFQIDLRVMGIMDSKKMYRDHLGLDLSKWKELLDTHGVSADISKFTAHFEGQDFPNAVIIDCTANAEVSQMYYEWISKGIHIVTPNKKTNSGPFDQYKRVRELQRKSHIHYFYEATVGAGLPIISTLRSLVETGDKIVKVEGVFSGTLSYIFNSFNGEKPFSQIVTEAKAAGYTEPDPRDDLSGMDVARKVVILARECGLQLELDDIKIQSLVPKPLQVMFSSGIFSC
;
A
#
# COMPACT_ATOMS: atom_id res chain seq x y z
N MET A 1 34.21 -40.53 -22.55
CA MET A 1 33.71 -39.21 -22.99
C MET A 1 33.24 -38.48 -21.76
N ALA A 2 34.04 -37.54 -21.26
CA ALA A 2 33.67 -36.69 -20.15
C ALA A 2 32.53 -35.77 -20.63
N GLY A 3 31.40 -35.79 -19.92
CA GLY A 3 30.31 -34.86 -20.14
C GLY A 3 30.79 -33.46 -19.81
N VAL A 4 30.72 -32.58 -20.79
CA VAL A 4 30.93 -31.14 -20.60
C VAL A 4 29.70 -30.64 -19.85
N ASP A 5 29.82 -30.49 -18.55
CA ASP A 5 28.85 -29.77 -17.73
C ASP A 5 29.00 -28.28 -18.08
N SER A 6 28.20 -27.82 -19.04
CA SER A 6 28.13 -26.41 -19.42
C SER A 6 27.42 -25.67 -18.28
N GLY A 7 28.19 -25.34 -17.24
CA GLY A 7 27.77 -24.50 -16.13
C GLY A 7 27.42 -23.10 -16.63
N ALA A 8 26.19 -22.91 -17.08
CA ALA A 8 25.61 -21.59 -17.25
C ALA A 8 25.57 -20.95 -15.85
N VAL A 9 26.37 -19.91 -15.64
CA VAL A 9 26.29 -19.10 -14.42
C VAL A 9 24.88 -18.51 -14.38
N GLN A 10 24.06 -19.00 -13.44
CA GLN A 10 22.69 -18.52 -13.27
C GLN A 10 22.76 -17.12 -12.65
N VAL A 11 22.54 -16.09 -13.46
CA VAL A 11 22.58 -14.69 -13.03
C VAL A 11 21.25 -14.37 -12.38
N ASN A 12 21.25 -14.18 -11.06
CA ASN A 12 20.07 -13.70 -10.35
C ASN A 12 19.87 -12.20 -10.61
N VAL A 13 18.62 -11.79 -10.82
CA VAL A 13 18.21 -10.40 -10.93
C VAL A 13 18.11 -9.79 -9.52
N PRO A 14 18.98 -8.83 -9.15
CA PRO A 14 18.91 -8.22 -7.83
C PRO A 14 17.70 -7.29 -7.73
N LEU A 15 16.95 -7.37 -6.64
CA LEU A 15 15.83 -6.48 -6.32
C LEU A 15 16.06 -5.84 -4.96
N SER A 16 16.29 -4.52 -4.94
CA SER A 16 16.62 -3.76 -3.74
C SER A 16 15.37 -3.09 -3.18
N VAL A 17 14.95 -3.53 -1.99
CA VAL A 17 13.67 -3.16 -1.40
C VAL A 17 13.86 -2.19 -0.23
N GLY A 18 13.21 -1.04 -0.27
CA GLY A 18 13.03 -0.16 0.88
C GLY A 18 11.59 -0.21 1.36
N LEU A 19 11.38 -0.58 2.62
CA LEU A 19 10.02 -0.67 3.20
C LEU A 19 9.74 0.50 4.13
N ILE A 20 8.65 1.23 3.86
CA ILE A 20 8.18 2.32 4.70
C ILE A 20 6.87 1.89 5.36
N GLY A 21 6.81 1.96 6.69
CA GLY A 21 5.67 1.54 7.48
C GLY A 21 5.66 0.04 7.82
N PRO A 22 6.58 -0.45 8.67
CA PRO A 22 6.58 -1.83 9.18
C PRO A 22 5.47 -2.09 10.24
N GLY A 23 4.29 -1.47 10.06
CA GLY A 23 3.09 -1.73 10.86
C GLY A 23 2.45 -3.06 10.49
N LEU A 24 1.12 -3.18 10.61
CA LEU A 24 0.41 -4.44 10.36
C LEU A 24 0.71 -5.03 8.96
N ILE A 25 0.53 -4.22 7.90
CA ILE A 25 0.75 -4.66 6.51
C ILE A 25 2.24 -4.89 6.24
N GLY A 26 3.10 -3.93 6.62
CA GLY A 26 4.54 -4.03 6.39
C GLY A 26 5.16 -5.24 7.09
N LYS A 27 4.77 -5.53 8.33
CA LYS A 27 5.21 -6.73 9.07
C LYS A 27 4.74 -8.02 8.40
N ALA A 28 3.49 -8.08 7.96
CA ALA A 28 2.97 -9.25 7.24
C ALA A 28 3.77 -9.51 5.95
N LEU A 29 4.09 -8.45 5.21
CA LEU A 29 4.93 -8.55 4.01
C LEU A 29 6.36 -8.99 4.33
N LEU A 30 6.99 -8.44 5.37
CA LEU A 30 8.33 -8.87 5.81
C LEU A 30 8.35 -10.35 6.20
N ASN A 31 7.32 -10.83 6.89
CA ASN A 31 7.19 -12.26 7.20
C ASN A 31 7.06 -13.10 5.92
N GLN A 32 6.25 -12.67 4.95
CA GLN A 32 6.17 -13.35 3.65
C GLN A 32 7.52 -13.36 2.92
N PHE A 33 8.31 -12.28 3.00
CA PHE A 33 9.67 -12.27 2.46
C PHE A 33 10.58 -13.28 3.17
N ILE A 34 10.55 -13.36 4.49
CA ILE A 34 11.32 -14.38 5.24
C ILE A 34 11.02 -15.78 4.71
N ASP A 35 9.74 -16.08 4.49
CA ASP A 35 9.30 -17.40 4.03
C ASP A 35 9.62 -17.68 2.55
N GLN A 36 9.77 -16.64 1.71
CA GLN A 36 9.81 -16.78 0.25
C GLN A 36 11.13 -16.38 -0.42
N VAL A 37 12.02 -15.62 0.22
CA VAL A 37 13.26 -15.13 -0.42
C VAL A 37 14.13 -16.28 -0.97
N ALA A 38 14.22 -17.42 -0.27
CA ALA A 38 14.95 -18.59 -0.76
C ALA A 38 14.31 -19.19 -2.04
N THR A 39 12.98 -19.29 -2.07
CA THR A 39 12.23 -19.77 -3.24
C THR A 39 12.34 -18.80 -4.41
N LEU A 40 12.16 -17.50 -4.18
CA LEU A 40 12.33 -16.45 -5.19
C LEU A 40 13.69 -16.51 -5.86
N LYS A 41 14.75 -16.73 -5.08
CA LYS A 41 16.12 -16.85 -5.60
C LYS A 41 16.32 -18.14 -6.39
N LYS A 42 15.85 -19.28 -5.86
CA LYS A 42 16.08 -20.60 -6.48
C LYS A 42 15.23 -20.84 -7.73
N GLU A 43 13.95 -20.49 -7.69
CA GLU A 43 12.98 -20.86 -8.73
C GLU A 43 12.75 -19.73 -9.74
N PHE A 44 12.80 -18.47 -9.29
CA PHE A 44 12.51 -17.30 -10.12
C PHE A 44 13.74 -16.46 -10.45
N GLN A 45 14.92 -16.83 -9.93
CA GLN A 45 16.18 -16.12 -10.14
C GLN A 45 16.12 -14.66 -9.66
N ILE A 46 15.30 -14.38 -8.64
CA ILE A 46 15.14 -13.06 -8.04
C ILE A 46 15.92 -13.01 -6.71
N ASP A 47 16.96 -12.19 -6.66
CA ASP A 47 17.72 -11.93 -5.43
C ASP A 47 17.11 -10.72 -4.71
N LEU A 48 16.00 -10.95 -4.00
CA LEU A 48 15.31 -9.92 -3.22
C LEU A 48 16.10 -9.60 -1.95
N ARG A 49 16.45 -8.34 -1.78
CA ARG A 49 17.16 -7.83 -0.60
C ARG A 49 16.44 -6.62 -0.05
N VAL A 50 15.98 -6.70 1.19
CA VAL A 50 15.50 -5.52 1.91
C VAL A 50 16.74 -4.76 2.36
N MET A 51 16.91 -3.53 1.85
CA MET A 51 18.07 -2.67 2.10
C MET A 51 17.75 -1.56 3.10
N GLY A 52 16.47 -1.37 3.45
CA GLY A 52 16.09 -0.40 4.47
C GLY A 52 14.66 -0.59 4.94
N ILE A 53 14.43 -0.22 6.20
CA ILE A 53 13.12 -0.16 6.83
C ILE A 53 12.98 1.18 7.55
N MET A 54 11.83 1.83 7.42
CA MET A 54 11.53 3.08 8.10
C MET A 54 10.12 3.07 8.69
N ASP A 55 9.99 3.42 9.96
CA ASP A 55 8.72 3.76 10.59
C ASP A 55 8.59 5.28 10.77
N SER A 56 7.57 5.74 11.50
CA SER A 56 7.34 7.18 11.75
C SER A 56 8.43 7.89 12.57
N LYS A 57 9.29 7.16 13.27
CA LYS A 57 10.28 7.69 14.23
C LYS A 57 11.71 7.33 13.85
N LYS A 58 11.93 6.13 13.33
CA LYS A 58 13.26 5.57 13.04
C LYS A 58 13.37 5.05 11.61
N MET A 59 14.58 5.05 11.10
CA MET A 59 14.97 4.33 9.89
C MET A 59 16.26 3.55 10.12
N TYR A 60 16.37 2.40 9.46
CA TYR A 60 17.59 1.60 9.38
C TYR A 60 17.86 1.24 7.93
N ARG A 61 19.13 1.27 7.52
CA ARG A 61 19.59 1.04 6.15
C ARG A 61 20.83 0.18 6.16
N ASP A 62 20.96 -0.69 5.16
CA ASP A 62 22.10 -1.55 4.94
C ASP A 62 22.42 -1.62 3.43
N HIS A 63 23.71 -1.67 3.06
CA HIS A 63 24.16 -1.71 1.65
C HIS A 63 24.26 -3.13 1.06
N LEU A 64 24.18 -4.16 1.89
CA LEU A 64 24.26 -5.57 1.49
C LEU A 64 22.91 -6.30 1.62
N GLY A 65 22.03 -5.80 2.48
CA GLY A 65 20.71 -6.35 2.78
C GLY A 65 20.59 -6.72 4.26
N LEU A 66 19.42 -6.48 4.84
CA LEU A 66 19.11 -6.79 6.23
C LEU A 66 18.96 -8.30 6.45
N ASP A 67 19.40 -8.78 7.61
CA ASP A 67 18.89 -10.06 8.15
C ASP A 67 17.42 -9.87 8.53
N LEU A 68 16.54 -10.35 7.66
CA LEU A 68 15.09 -10.21 7.83
C LEU A 68 14.59 -10.85 9.13
N SER A 69 15.25 -11.89 9.66
CA SER A 69 14.81 -12.48 10.93
C SER A 69 14.99 -11.53 12.12
N LYS A 70 15.87 -10.53 11.98
CA LYS A 70 16.24 -9.56 13.03
C LYS A 70 15.87 -8.13 12.67
N TRP A 71 15.06 -7.92 11.62
CA TRP A 71 14.77 -6.59 11.09
C TRP A 71 14.28 -5.61 12.18
N LYS A 72 13.47 -6.11 13.12
CA LYS A 72 12.89 -5.31 14.20
C LYS A 72 13.95 -4.91 15.22
N GLU A 73 14.79 -5.86 15.63
CA GLU A 73 15.92 -5.59 16.52
C GLU A 73 16.86 -4.55 15.90
N LEU A 74 17.23 -4.74 14.63
CA LEU A 74 18.09 -3.80 13.89
C LEU A 74 17.53 -2.38 13.87
N LEU A 75 16.22 -2.23 13.61
CA LEU A 75 15.55 -0.93 13.64
C LEU A 75 15.49 -0.33 15.05
N ASP A 76 15.23 -1.15 16.07
CA ASP A 76 15.08 -0.70 17.45
C ASP A 76 16.42 -0.25 18.05
N THR A 77 17.51 -1.00 17.81
CA THR A 77 18.83 -0.80 18.42
C THR A 77 19.76 0.10 17.60
N HIS A 78 19.72 0.00 16.28
CA HIS A 78 20.62 0.71 15.37
C HIS A 78 19.91 1.74 14.48
N GLY A 79 18.58 1.85 14.59
CA GLY A 79 17.82 2.84 13.84
C GLY A 79 18.21 4.27 14.23
N VAL A 80 18.35 5.12 13.20
CA VAL A 80 18.52 6.57 13.34
C VAL A 80 17.18 7.27 13.15
N SER A 81 17.09 8.57 13.43
CA SER A 81 15.84 9.33 13.20
C SER A 81 15.32 9.15 11.77
N ALA A 82 14.02 8.92 11.64
CA ALA A 82 13.34 8.82 10.36
C ALA A 82 13.49 10.13 9.56
N ASP A 83 13.81 9.98 8.27
CA ASP A 83 13.96 11.07 7.31
C ASP A 83 13.70 10.47 5.92
N ILE A 84 12.52 10.74 5.36
CA ILE A 84 12.06 10.09 4.11
C ILE A 84 13.01 10.38 2.95
N SER A 85 13.52 11.61 2.87
CA SER A 85 14.45 12.02 1.82
C SER A 85 15.78 11.28 1.92
N LYS A 86 16.38 11.19 3.11
CA LYS A 86 17.62 10.41 3.32
C LYS A 86 17.40 8.91 3.17
N PHE A 87 16.23 8.42 3.56
CA PHE A 87 15.88 7.01 3.39
C PHE A 87 15.85 6.64 1.91
N THR A 88 15.19 7.45 1.10
CA THR A 88 14.96 7.18 -0.33
C THR A 88 16.21 7.45 -1.17
N ALA A 89 17.04 8.43 -0.77
CA ALA A 89 18.35 8.67 -1.37
C ALA A 89 19.31 7.47 -1.31
N HIS A 90 19.09 6.54 -0.37
CA HIS A 90 19.85 5.29 -0.30
C HIS A 90 19.60 4.37 -1.50
N PHE A 91 18.50 4.55 -2.22
CA PHE A 91 18.08 3.69 -3.33
C PHE A 91 18.32 4.34 -4.70
N GLU A 92 19.02 5.48 -4.72
CA GLU A 92 19.32 6.22 -5.95
C GLU A 92 20.66 5.78 -6.55
N GLY A 93 20.77 5.83 -7.88
CA GLY A 93 22.04 5.60 -8.58
C GLY A 93 22.25 4.17 -9.10
N GLN A 94 23.45 3.90 -9.60
CA GLN A 94 23.78 2.63 -10.29
C GLN A 94 24.01 1.45 -9.34
N ASP A 95 24.14 1.72 -8.05
CA ASP A 95 24.36 0.68 -7.04
C ASP A 95 23.12 -0.22 -6.86
N PHE A 96 21.94 0.23 -7.29
CA PHE A 96 20.66 -0.46 -7.13
C PHE A 96 19.86 -0.50 -8.45
N PRO A 97 20.24 -1.36 -9.42
CA PRO A 97 19.66 -1.34 -10.77
C PRO A 97 18.15 -1.66 -10.80
N ASN A 98 17.60 -2.36 -9.80
CA ASN A 98 16.16 -2.56 -9.64
C ASN A 98 15.73 -2.17 -8.21
N ALA A 99 15.61 -0.87 -7.95
CA ALA A 99 15.19 -0.34 -6.65
C ALA A 99 13.66 -0.20 -6.56
N VAL A 100 13.07 -0.69 -5.47
CA VAL A 100 11.65 -0.54 -5.18
C VAL A 100 11.42 0.00 -3.77
N ILE A 101 10.58 1.04 -3.67
CA ILE A 101 10.03 1.51 -2.40
C ILE A 101 8.64 0.92 -2.21
N ILE A 102 8.46 0.24 -1.09
CA ILE A 102 7.18 -0.32 -0.67
C ILE A 102 6.62 0.57 0.43
N ASP A 103 5.64 1.41 0.09
CA ASP A 103 4.94 2.27 1.05
C ASP A 103 3.72 1.55 1.63
N CYS A 104 3.85 1.01 2.84
CA CYS A 104 2.79 0.36 3.60
C CYS A 104 2.07 1.31 4.58
N THR A 105 2.20 2.63 4.40
CA THR A 105 1.59 3.63 5.28
C THR A 105 0.22 4.11 4.76
N ALA A 106 -0.48 4.87 5.60
CA ALA A 106 -1.62 5.69 5.19
C ALA A 106 -1.26 7.19 5.15
N ASN A 107 0.04 7.53 5.16
CA ASN A 107 0.53 8.90 5.29
C ASN A 107 0.53 9.60 3.92
N ALA A 108 -0.04 10.80 3.87
CA ALA A 108 -0.05 11.63 2.67
C ALA A 108 1.35 12.15 2.31
N GLU A 109 2.19 12.47 3.30
CA GLU A 109 3.56 12.98 3.09
C GLU A 109 4.44 11.95 2.37
N VAL A 110 4.32 10.67 2.73
CA VAL A 110 5.02 9.58 2.02
C VAL A 110 4.52 9.48 0.58
N SER A 111 3.20 9.58 0.38
CA SER A 111 2.59 9.49 -0.95
C SER A 111 2.96 10.64 -1.89
N GLN A 112 3.30 11.81 -1.35
CA GLN A 112 3.76 12.97 -2.12
C GLN A 112 5.14 12.75 -2.77
N MET A 113 5.93 11.82 -2.23
CA MET A 113 7.25 11.49 -2.77
C MET A 113 7.21 10.63 -4.04
N TYR A 114 6.05 10.06 -4.40
CA TYR A 114 5.95 9.09 -5.50
C TYR A 114 6.41 9.66 -6.84
N TYR A 115 6.08 10.92 -7.12
CA TYR A 115 6.55 11.57 -8.35
C TYR A 115 8.08 11.65 -8.39
N GLU A 116 8.69 12.02 -7.27
CA GLU A 116 10.14 12.13 -7.14
C GLU A 116 10.81 10.76 -7.31
N TRP A 117 10.31 9.72 -6.63
CA TRP A 117 10.85 8.37 -6.75
C TRP A 117 10.79 7.84 -8.18
N ILE A 118 9.65 7.99 -8.87
CA ILE A 118 9.53 7.59 -10.27
C ILE A 118 10.52 8.36 -11.15
N SER A 119 10.70 9.66 -10.91
CA SER A 119 11.64 10.50 -11.69
C SER A 119 13.10 10.07 -11.50
N LYS A 120 13.41 9.41 -10.38
CA LYS A 120 14.73 8.86 -10.03
C LYS A 120 14.91 7.41 -10.45
N GLY A 121 13.93 6.81 -11.12
CA GLY A 121 13.99 5.44 -11.59
C GLY A 121 13.62 4.39 -10.53
N ILE A 122 12.95 4.78 -9.45
CA ILE A 122 12.59 3.90 -8.34
C ILE A 122 11.16 3.38 -8.52
N HIS A 123 11.00 2.06 -8.52
CA HIS A 123 9.70 1.40 -8.56
C HIS A 123 8.92 1.64 -7.26
N ILE A 124 7.59 1.61 -7.33
CA ILE A 124 6.71 1.82 -6.18
C ILE A 124 5.70 0.68 -6.06
N VAL A 125 5.55 0.13 -4.86
CA VAL A 125 4.46 -0.78 -4.50
C VAL A 125 3.75 -0.23 -3.27
N THR A 126 2.42 -0.13 -3.28
CA THR A 126 1.72 0.48 -2.14
C THR A 126 0.24 0.08 -1.99
N PRO A 127 -0.25 -0.20 -0.77
CA PRO A 127 -1.67 -0.15 -0.43
C PRO A 127 -2.19 1.27 -0.12
N ASN A 128 -1.34 2.30 -0.16
CA ASN A 128 -1.70 3.67 0.20
C ASN A 128 -2.59 4.29 -0.88
N LYS A 129 -3.79 4.70 -0.47
CA LYS A 129 -4.82 5.25 -1.36
C LYS A 129 -4.63 6.73 -1.66
N LYS A 130 -3.77 7.45 -0.91
CA LYS A 130 -3.73 8.92 -0.90
C LYS A 130 -3.41 9.52 -2.28
N THR A 131 -2.48 8.94 -3.03
CA THR A 131 -2.18 9.41 -4.39
C THR A 131 -3.31 9.09 -5.36
N ASN A 132 -3.78 7.83 -5.41
CA ASN A 132 -4.78 7.42 -6.40
C ASN A 132 -6.18 7.99 -6.16
N SER A 133 -6.51 8.37 -4.92
CA SER A 133 -7.79 9.00 -4.55
C SER A 133 -7.68 10.48 -4.18
N GLY A 134 -6.47 11.05 -4.24
CA GLY A 134 -6.21 12.47 -3.99
C GLY A 134 -6.57 13.35 -5.18
N PRO A 135 -6.16 14.64 -5.17
CA PRO A 135 -6.46 15.58 -6.25
C PRO A 135 -6.10 15.01 -7.62
N PHE A 136 -6.99 15.15 -8.60
CA PHE A 136 -6.87 14.52 -9.91
C PHE A 136 -5.59 14.93 -10.64
N ASP A 137 -5.19 16.19 -10.55
CA ASP A 137 -3.95 16.68 -11.19
C ASP A 137 -2.69 16.00 -10.63
N GLN A 138 -2.64 15.71 -9.33
CA GLN A 138 -1.52 15.00 -8.71
C GLN A 138 -1.48 13.54 -9.18
N TYR A 139 -2.62 12.87 -9.16
CA TYR A 139 -2.76 11.51 -9.69
C TYR A 139 -2.31 11.44 -11.15
N LYS A 140 -2.88 12.32 -12.00
CA LYS A 140 -2.60 12.38 -13.43
C LYS A 140 -1.12 12.61 -13.68
N ARG A 141 -0.49 13.56 -12.98
CA ARG A 141 0.94 13.84 -13.09
C ARG A 141 1.81 12.62 -12.78
N VAL A 142 1.50 11.87 -11.72
CA VAL A 142 2.21 10.63 -11.35
C VAL A 142 2.03 9.56 -12.42
N ARG A 143 0.79 9.35 -12.91
CA ARG A 143 0.50 8.34 -13.93
C ARG A 143 1.12 8.68 -15.28
N GLU A 144 1.12 9.94 -15.69
CA GLU A 144 1.77 10.38 -16.92
C GLU A 144 3.28 10.17 -16.87
N LEU A 145 3.93 10.50 -15.75
CA LEU A 145 5.35 10.24 -15.55
C LEU A 145 5.63 8.74 -15.62
N GLN A 146 4.82 7.92 -14.94
CA GLN A 146 4.93 6.46 -14.97
C GLN A 146 4.80 5.87 -16.38
N ARG A 147 3.88 6.39 -17.22
CA ARG A 147 3.72 5.92 -18.62
C ARG A 147 4.89 6.30 -19.52
N LYS A 148 5.56 7.42 -19.22
CA LYS A 148 6.72 7.91 -19.99
C LYS A 148 8.04 7.30 -19.52
N SER A 149 8.05 6.62 -18.39
CA SER A 149 9.22 5.95 -17.82
C SER A 149 9.11 4.43 -17.94
N HIS A 150 10.20 3.72 -17.65
CA HIS A 150 10.22 2.25 -17.53
C HIS A 150 9.92 1.80 -16.09
N ILE A 151 9.30 2.67 -15.29
CA ILE A 151 9.10 2.43 -13.87
C ILE A 151 7.72 1.85 -13.60
N HIS A 152 7.70 0.88 -12.70
CA HIS A 152 6.49 0.23 -12.24
C HIS A 152 5.94 0.94 -11.00
N TYR A 153 4.64 1.22 -11.05
CA TYR A 153 3.87 1.71 -9.92
C TYR A 153 2.67 0.79 -9.72
N PHE A 154 2.74 -0.04 -8.68
CA PHE A 154 1.72 -1.03 -8.35
C PHE A 154 0.97 -0.66 -7.08
N TYR A 155 -0.36 -0.78 -7.15
CA TYR A 155 -1.26 -0.37 -6.07
C TYR A 155 -2.48 -1.29 -5.96
N GLU A 156 -2.31 -2.57 -6.30
CA GLU A 156 -3.37 -3.59 -6.26
C GLU A 156 -4.06 -3.64 -4.89
N ALA A 157 -3.26 -3.62 -3.81
CA ALA A 157 -3.75 -3.70 -2.44
C ALA A 157 -4.54 -2.46 -1.95
N THR A 158 -4.71 -1.43 -2.79
CA THR A 158 -5.55 -0.27 -2.45
C THR A 158 -7.04 -0.59 -2.44
N VAL A 159 -7.49 -1.52 -3.29
CA VAL A 159 -8.90 -1.90 -3.44
C VAL A 159 -9.02 -3.41 -3.53
N GLY A 160 -9.85 -4.02 -2.68
CA GLY A 160 -10.04 -5.47 -2.67
C GLY A 160 -8.99 -6.26 -1.88
N ALA A 161 -8.06 -5.57 -1.19
CA ALA A 161 -7.00 -6.19 -0.39
C ALA A 161 -6.13 -7.17 -1.21
N GLY A 162 -6.38 -8.47 -1.12
CA GLY A 162 -5.67 -9.50 -1.90
C GLY A 162 -6.33 -9.87 -3.23
N LEU A 163 -7.50 -9.29 -3.55
CA LEU A 163 -8.22 -9.57 -4.80
C LEU A 163 -7.58 -8.79 -5.96
N PRO A 164 -7.44 -9.40 -7.15
CA PRO A 164 -6.82 -8.77 -8.31
C PRO A 164 -7.80 -7.83 -9.04
N ILE A 165 -8.24 -6.75 -8.39
CA ILE A 165 -9.27 -5.85 -8.94
C ILE A 165 -8.67 -4.84 -9.92
N ILE A 166 -7.58 -4.18 -9.53
CA ILE A 166 -6.92 -3.13 -10.30
C ILE A 166 -6.33 -3.71 -11.59
N SER A 167 -5.57 -4.80 -11.48
CA SER A 167 -5.00 -5.48 -12.65
C SER A 167 -6.07 -6.00 -13.61
N THR A 168 -7.19 -6.53 -13.10
CA THR A 168 -8.32 -6.98 -13.94
C THR A 168 -8.93 -5.80 -14.70
N LEU A 169 -9.28 -4.71 -14.02
CA LEU A 169 -9.85 -3.53 -14.68
C LEU A 169 -8.90 -2.92 -15.70
N ARG A 170 -7.62 -2.82 -15.36
CA ARG A 170 -6.59 -2.32 -16.26
C ARG A 170 -6.48 -3.19 -17.51
N SER A 171 -6.42 -4.51 -17.34
CA SER A 171 -6.30 -5.44 -18.46
C SER A 171 -7.48 -5.29 -19.42
N LEU A 172 -8.71 -5.23 -18.91
CA LEU A 172 -9.91 -5.01 -19.72
C LEU A 172 -9.84 -3.70 -20.53
N VAL A 173 -9.48 -2.59 -19.87
CA VAL A 173 -9.35 -1.28 -20.54
C VAL A 173 -8.22 -1.30 -21.58
N GLU A 174 -7.09 -1.92 -21.28
CA GLU A 174 -5.94 -2.04 -22.19
C GLU A 174 -6.25 -2.94 -23.40
N THR A 175 -7.11 -3.95 -23.25
CA THR A 175 -7.59 -4.80 -24.36
C THR A 175 -8.73 -4.17 -25.16
N GLY A 176 -9.19 -2.98 -24.79
CA GLY A 176 -10.19 -2.21 -25.53
C GLY A 176 -11.63 -2.37 -25.04
N ASP A 177 -11.86 -3.06 -23.93
CA ASP A 177 -13.19 -3.14 -23.33
C ASP A 177 -13.61 -1.81 -22.73
N LYS A 178 -14.92 -1.59 -22.69
CA LYS A 178 -15.54 -0.43 -22.03
C LYS A 178 -16.24 -0.89 -20.77
N ILE A 179 -15.71 -0.50 -19.61
CA ILE A 179 -16.33 -0.81 -18.33
C ILE A 179 -17.64 -0.03 -18.20
N VAL A 180 -18.76 -0.74 -18.17
CA VAL A 180 -20.10 -0.14 -18.05
C VAL A 180 -20.46 0.13 -16.59
N LYS A 181 -20.05 -0.76 -15.68
CA LYS A 181 -20.41 -0.71 -14.26
C LYS A 181 -19.39 -1.46 -13.40
N VAL A 182 -19.05 -0.88 -12.26
CA VAL A 182 -18.37 -1.56 -11.15
C VAL A 182 -19.24 -1.41 -9.91
N GLU A 183 -19.62 -2.52 -9.30
CA GLU A 183 -20.39 -2.55 -8.05
C GLU A 183 -19.83 -3.60 -7.10
N GLY A 184 -19.87 -3.32 -5.81
CA GLY A 184 -19.32 -4.24 -4.81
C GLY A 184 -19.33 -3.68 -3.40
N VAL A 185 -19.01 -4.55 -2.45
CA VAL A 185 -18.83 -4.20 -1.04
C VAL A 185 -17.35 -3.96 -0.78
N PHE A 186 -16.98 -2.70 -0.57
CA PHE A 186 -15.57 -2.29 -0.47
C PHE A 186 -15.08 -2.05 0.97
N SER A 187 -15.88 -2.33 1.99
CA SER A 187 -15.49 -2.20 3.40
C SER A 187 -15.81 -3.48 4.18
N GLY A 188 -14.77 -4.07 4.78
CA GLY A 188 -14.91 -5.22 5.66
C GLY A 188 -15.70 -4.88 6.93
N THR A 189 -15.41 -3.71 7.52
CA THR A 189 -16.11 -3.20 8.71
C THR A 189 -17.61 -3.05 8.47
N LEU A 190 -17.99 -2.38 7.38
CA LEU A 190 -19.40 -2.19 7.05
C LEU A 190 -20.07 -3.52 6.70
N SER A 191 -19.38 -4.40 5.98
CA SER A 191 -19.88 -5.75 5.68
C SER A 191 -20.18 -6.52 6.97
N TYR A 192 -19.25 -6.52 7.94
CA TYR A 192 -19.44 -7.19 9.22
C TYR A 192 -20.64 -6.60 10.00
N ILE A 193 -20.72 -5.28 10.11
CA ILE A 193 -21.78 -4.60 10.86
C ILE A 193 -23.16 -4.91 10.24
N PHE A 194 -23.30 -4.78 8.92
CA PHE A 194 -24.58 -5.01 8.25
C PHE A 194 -24.97 -6.49 8.19
N ASN A 195 -24.02 -7.41 8.06
CA ASN A 195 -24.29 -8.84 8.16
C ASN A 195 -24.71 -9.26 9.58
N SER A 196 -24.28 -8.51 10.59
CA SER A 196 -24.64 -8.77 12.00
C SER A 196 -25.95 -8.07 12.41
N PHE A 197 -26.45 -7.11 11.62
CA PHE A 197 -27.64 -6.33 11.97
C PHE A 197 -28.92 -7.02 11.49
N ASN A 198 -29.60 -7.68 12.42
CA ASN A 198 -30.90 -8.34 12.21
C ASN A 198 -32.09 -7.57 12.82
N GLY A 199 -31.85 -6.40 13.42
CA GLY A 199 -32.86 -5.58 14.07
C GLY A 199 -33.17 -5.93 15.53
N GLU A 200 -32.61 -7.01 16.08
CA GLU A 200 -32.83 -7.41 17.49
C GLU A 200 -32.00 -6.59 18.47
N LYS A 201 -30.79 -6.20 18.06
CA LYS A 201 -29.88 -5.35 18.85
C LYS A 201 -29.86 -3.92 18.30
N PRO A 202 -29.70 -2.89 19.16
CA PRO A 202 -29.41 -1.54 18.71
C PRO A 202 -28.15 -1.49 17.84
N PHE A 203 -28.16 -0.67 16.79
CA PHE A 203 -27.01 -0.51 15.90
C PHE A 203 -25.72 -0.12 16.65
N SER A 204 -25.84 0.74 17.66
CA SER A 204 -24.72 1.14 18.52
C SER A 204 -24.06 -0.03 19.25
N GLN A 205 -24.85 -1.04 19.64
CA GLN A 205 -24.31 -2.23 20.28
C GLN A 205 -23.48 -3.05 19.30
N ILE A 206 -23.95 -3.23 18.06
CA ILE A 206 -23.21 -3.96 17.02
C ILE A 206 -21.90 -3.25 16.68
N VAL A 207 -21.92 -1.92 16.56
CA VAL A 207 -20.69 -1.13 16.35
C VAL A 207 -19.70 -1.34 17.51
N THR A 208 -20.19 -1.41 18.75
CA THR A 208 -19.36 -1.66 19.93
C THR A 208 -18.77 -3.07 19.92
N GLU A 209 -19.56 -4.08 19.54
CA GLU A 209 -19.12 -5.47 19.38
C GLU A 209 -18.05 -5.58 18.26
N ALA A 210 -18.27 -4.91 17.12
CA ALA A 210 -17.31 -4.85 16.01
C ALA A 210 -15.98 -4.20 16.44
N LYS A 211 -16.03 -3.12 17.21
CA LYS A 211 -14.84 -2.47 17.78
C LYS A 211 -14.10 -3.38 18.74
N ALA A 212 -14.81 -4.07 19.64
CA ALA A 212 -14.21 -5.00 20.60
C ALA A 212 -13.53 -6.20 19.90
N ALA A 213 -14.08 -6.64 18.77
CA ALA A 213 -13.50 -7.69 17.93
C ALA A 213 -12.38 -7.20 16.99
N GLY A 214 -12.05 -5.90 17.01
CA GLY A 214 -10.98 -5.32 16.18
C GLY A 214 -11.35 -5.15 14.70
N TYR A 215 -12.63 -5.13 14.35
CA TYR A 215 -13.09 -4.90 12.97
C TYR A 215 -13.15 -3.43 12.59
N THR A 216 -13.20 -2.51 13.54
CA THR A 216 -13.23 -1.06 13.28
C THR A 216 -11.86 -0.45 13.55
N GLU A 217 -11.64 0.75 13.01
CA GLU A 217 -10.60 1.65 13.49
C GLU A 217 -10.84 2.05 14.97
N PRO A 218 -9.83 2.63 15.67
CA PRO A 218 -10.00 3.11 17.04
C PRO A 218 -11.19 4.06 17.21
N ASP A 219 -11.47 4.87 16.18
CA ASP A 219 -12.69 5.64 16.01
C ASP A 219 -13.58 5.03 14.90
N PRO A 220 -14.70 4.36 15.25
CA PRO A 220 -15.58 3.74 14.27
C PRO A 220 -16.18 4.72 13.25
N ARG A 221 -16.14 6.02 13.51
CA ARG A 221 -16.62 7.04 12.57
C ARG A 221 -15.81 7.05 11.28
N ASP A 222 -14.53 6.68 11.33
CA ASP A 222 -13.69 6.62 10.14
C ASP A 222 -14.21 5.58 9.14
N ASP A 223 -14.67 4.43 9.63
CA ASP A 223 -15.35 3.41 8.82
C ASP A 223 -16.77 3.83 8.42
N LEU A 224 -17.57 4.28 9.38
CA LEU A 224 -19.00 4.60 9.20
C LEU A 224 -19.24 5.86 8.37
N SER A 225 -18.23 6.72 8.21
CA SER A 225 -18.29 7.90 7.35
C SER A 225 -18.50 7.55 5.89
N GLY A 226 -18.05 6.37 5.45
CA GLY A 226 -18.01 5.97 4.05
C GLY A 226 -16.80 6.53 3.28
N MET A 227 -15.90 7.30 3.91
CA MET A 227 -14.77 7.93 3.21
C MET A 227 -13.75 6.93 2.68
N ASP A 228 -13.49 5.82 3.39
CA ASP A 228 -12.62 4.76 2.87
C ASP A 228 -13.21 4.10 1.61
N VAL A 229 -14.53 3.85 1.61
CA VAL A 229 -15.27 3.35 0.43
C VAL A 229 -15.19 4.34 -0.71
N ALA A 230 -15.43 5.63 -0.46
CA ALA A 230 -15.36 6.67 -1.48
C ALA A 230 -13.98 6.74 -2.15
N ARG A 231 -12.89 6.65 -1.36
CA ARG A 231 -11.53 6.59 -1.92
C ARG A 231 -11.35 5.39 -2.83
N LYS A 232 -11.81 4.20 -2.43
CA LYS A 232 -11.74 2.99 -3.27
C LYS A 232 -12.54 3.16 -4.57
N VAL A 233 -13.72 3.76 -4.50
CA VAL A 233 -14.55 4.06 -5.69
C VAL A 233 -13.85 5.04 -6.63
N VAL A 234 -13.23 6.11 -6.12
CA VAL A 234 -12.44 7.05 -6.96
C VAL A 234 -11.30 6.33 -7.66
N ILE A 235 -10.58 5.44 -6.97
CA ILE A 235 -9.50 4.65 -7.57
C ILE A 235 -10.04 3.78 -8.72
N LEU A 236 -11.11 3.03 -8.48
CA LEU A 236 -11.72 2.16 -9.50
C LEU A 236 -12.22 2.96 -10.69
N ALA A 237 -12.89 4.08 -10.44
CA ALA A 237 -13.38 4.97 -11.49
C ALA A 237 -12.24 5.51 -12.37
N ARG A 238 -11.12 5.89 -11.76
CA ARG A 238 -9.92 6.36 -12.49
C ARG A 238 -9.28 5.23 -13.30
N GLU A 239 -9.24 4.00 -12.79
CA GLU A 239 -8.80 2.84 -13.60
C GLU A 239 -9.74 2.58 -14.80
N CYS A 240 -11.03 2.90 -14.68
CA CYS A 240 -11.99 2.85 -15.79
C CYS A 240 -11.87 4.03 -16.77
N GLY A 241 -10.92 4.95 -16.57
CA GLY A 241 -10.69 6.12 -17.43
C GLY A 241 -11.53 7.35 -17.09
N LEU A 242 -12.24 7.36 -15.96
CA LEU A 242 -13.02 8.52 -15.51
C LEU A 242 -12.17 9.54 -14.75
N GLN A 243 -12.48 10.82 -14.92
CA GLN A 243 -11.87 11.92 -14.18
C GLN A 243 -12.80 12.30 -13.03
N LEU A 244 -12.68 11.57 -11.91
CA LEU A 244 -13.49 11.78 -10.72
C LEU A 244 -12.64 12.29 -9.56
N GLU A 245 -13.19 13.25 -8.82
CA GLU A 245 -12.71 13.71 -7.52
C GLU A 245 -13.54 13.10 -6.39
N LEU A 246 -13.03 13.16 -5.16
CA LEU A 246 -13.77 12.66 -3.99
C LEU A 246 -15.10 13.42 -3.78
N ASP A 247 -15.13 14.71 -4.09
CA ASP A 247 -16.31 15.56 -3.93
C ASP A 247 -17.42 15.22 -4.94
N ASP A 248 -17.09 14.54 -6.03
CA ASP A 248 -18.08 14.04 -7.00
C ASP A 248 -18.83 12.79 -6.49
N ILE A 249 -18.30 12.14 -5.44
CA ILE A 249 -18.90 10.92 -4.88
C ILE A 249 -20.02 11.30 -3.92
N LYS A 250 -21.23 10.85 -4.24
CA LYS A 250 -22.37 10.94 -3.31
C LYS A 250 -22.20 9.91 -2.20
N ILE A 251 -21.82 10.37 -1.02
CA ILE A 251 -21.64 9.53 0.18
C ILE A 251 -22.81 9.73 1.13
N GLN A 252 -23.44 8.63 1.53
CA GLN A 252 -24.39 8.63 2.63
C GLN A 252 -23.69 8.12 3.89
N SER A 253 -23.28 9.04 4.76
CA SER A 253 -22.67 8.70 6.05
C SER A 253 -23.68 8.00 6.97
N LEU A 254 -23.21 6.95 7.65
CA LEU A 254 -23.98 6.27 8.71
C LEU A 254 -23.83 6.97 10.07
N VAL A 255 -22.93 7.95 10.18
CA VAL A 255 -22.75 8.74 11.40
C VAL A 255 -23.82 9.83 11.43
N PRO A 256 -24.69 9.89 12.46
CA PRO A 256 -25.66 10.97 12.60
C PRO A 256 -24.98 12.35 12.65
N LYS A 257 -25.58 13.37 12.03
CA LYS A 257 -25.02 14.74 11.96
C LYS A 257 -24.48 15.28 13.28
N PRO A 258 -25.15 15.12 14.45
CA PRO A 258 -24.63 15.60 15.73
C PRO A 258 -23.28 14.97 16.14
N LEU A 259 -23.00 13.76 15.67
CA LEU A 259 -21.78 13.01 16.00
C LEU A 259 -20.66 13.19 14.98
N GLN A 260 -20.94 13.82 13.84
CA GLN A 260 -19.96 14.13 12.80
C GLN A 260 -19.03 15.29 13.21
N VAL A 261 -19.52 16.24 14.02
CA VAL A 261 -18.80 17.49 14.37
C VAL A 261 -18.06 17.40 15.70
N MET A 262 -18.25 16.31 16.47
CA MET A 262 -17.43 16.10 17.66
C MET A 262 -16.01 15.75 17.21
N PHE A 263 -15.06 16.67 17.31
CA PHE A 263 -13.66 16.39 17.00
C PHE A 263 -13.26 15.05 17.62
N SER A 264 -12.60 14.20 16.84
CA SER A 264 -11.65 13.26 17.42
C SER A 264 -10.63 14.11 18.15
N SER A 265 -10.88 14.34 19.45
CA SER A 265 -9.91 14.95 20.32
C SER A 265 -8.72 14.01 20.34
N GLY A 266 -7.74 14.29 19.47
CA GLY A 266 -6.36 13.96 19.68
C GLY A 266 -5.95 14.60 21.00
N ILE A 267 -6.26 13.91 22.09
CA ILE A 267 -5.59 14.07 23.36
C ILE A 267 -4.51 13.00 23.34
N PHE A 268 -3.29 13.45 23.07
CA PHE A 268 -2.08 12.79 23.48
C PHE A 268 -2.29 12.06 24.82
N SER A 269 -1.96 10.77 24.88
CA SER A 269 -1.52 10.17 26.13
C SER A 269 -0.38 9.19 25.85
N CYS A 270 0.82 9.66 26.22
CA CYS A 270 2.07 8.97 26.59
C CYS A 270 2.54 7.78 25.75
#